data_AF-A0A2V5NL63-F1
#
_entry.id   AF-A0A2V5NL63-F1
#
_cell.length_a   1.000
_cell.length_b   1.000
_cell.length_c   1.000
_cell.angle_alpha   90.00
_cell.angle_beta   90.00
_cell.angle_gamma   90.00
#
_symmetry.space_group_name_H-M   'P 1'
#
loop_
_entity.id
_entity.type
_entity.pdbx_description
1 polymer ?
#
loop_
_entity_poly.entity_id
_entity_poly.type
_entity_poly.pdbx_seq_one_letter_code
_entity_poly.pdbx_strand_id
1 'polypeptide(L)'
;EGGAILLFDEADALFGKRSEVKDSHDRYANIEVSYLLQRMEAYRGLAILTTNMKDALDPAFLRRIRFVVQFPFPDPAERIEIWRRMFPVQTPVDGLDVSKLAKLHVAGGNIRNIALNAAFLAADASEPVRMNHLLRAARTEYAKIEKSLTDAEIGDWQ
;
A
#
# COMPACT_ATOMS: atom_id res chain seq x y z
N GLU A 1 -23.88 21.89 12.41
CA GLU A 1 -22.72 21.18 12.98
C GLU A 1 -22.05 20.41 11.86
N GLY A 2 -20.91 20.91 11.35
CA GLY A 2 -20.18 20.25 10.26
C GLY A 2 -19.30 19.16 10.84
N GLY A 3 -19.76 17.91 10.78
CA GLY A 3 -18.96 16.76 11.18
C GLY A 3 -17.80 16.58 10.22
N ALA A 4 -16.60 17.02 10.61
CA ALA A 4 -15.40 16.71 9.86
C ALA A 4 -15.11 15.20 9.89
N ILE A 5 -14.24 14.75 8.99
CA ILE A 5 -13.60 13.44 9.08
C ILE A 5 -12.17 13.70 9.50
N LEU A 6 -11.71 13.06 10.56
CA LEU A 6 -10.31 13.08 10.97
C LEU A 6 -9.60 11.88 10.35
N LEU A 7 -8.52 12.11 9.62
CA LEU A 7 -7.62 11.08 9.12
C LEU A 7 -6.29 11.18 9.85
N PHE A 8 -5.90 10.10 10.51
CA PHE A 8 -4.57 9.94 11.11
C PHE A 8 -3.79 8.92 10.29
N ASP A 9 -2.82 9.39 9.53
CA ASP A 9 -1.90 8.52 8.82
C ASP A 9 -0.71 8.12 9.69
N GLU A 10 -0.17 6.93 9.44
CA GLU A 10 0.93 6.35 10.23
C GLU A 10 0.65 6.36 11.75
N ALA A 11 -0.55 5.90 12.11
CA ALA A 11 -1.04 5.91 13.48
C ALA A 11 -0.12 5.19 14.48
N ASP A 12 0.74 4.27 14.02
CA ASP A 12 1.77 3.61 14.84
C ASP A 12 2.85 4.57 15.36
N ALA A 13 3.11 5.69 14.68
CA ALA A 13 4.02 6.73 15.19
C ALA A 13 3.43 7.48 16.40
N LEU A 14 2.10 7.60 16.46
CA LEU A 14 1.38 8.30 17.54
C LEU A 14 0.92 7.34 18.65
N PHE A 15 0.57 6.11 18.29
CA PHE A 15 -0.09 5.14 19.18
C PHE A 15 0.69 3.82 19.33
N GLY A 16 1.99 3.86 19.03
CA GLY A 16 2.91 2.73 19.17
C GLY A 16 3.01 2.22 20.61
N LYS A 17 3.47 0.97 20.75
CA LYS A 17 3.76 0.33 22.03
C LYS A 17 4.66 1.24 22.87
N ARG A 18 4.26 1.45 24.12
CA ARG A 18 5.02 2.21 25.10
C ARG A 18 6.43 1.62 25.19
N SER A 19 7.47 2.43 24.95
CA SER A 19 8.82 2.06 25.35
C SER A 19 8.83 1.86 26.86
N GLU A 20 9.47 0.78 27.34
CA GLU A 20 9.76 0.63 28.75
C GLU A 20 10.60 1.84 29.19
N VAL A 21 10.02 2.67 30.04
CA VAL A 21 10.54 3.97 30.48
C VAL A 21 11.99 3.82 30.94
N LYS A 22 12.94 4.36 30.18
CA LYS A 22 14.34 4.48 30.62
C LYS A 22 14.70 5.92 30.99
N ASP A 23 13.93 6.91 30.54
CA ASP A 23 14.25 8.31 30.82
C ASP A 23 13.03 9.21 31.08
N SER A 24 13.29 10.38 31.67
CA SER A 24 12.30 11.40 32.04
C SER A 24 11.55 12.01 30.84
N HIS A 25 12.16 12.00 29.65
CA HIS A 25 11.53 12.42 28.39
C HIS A 25 10.40 11.49 27.93
N ASP A 26 10.51 10.16 28.15
CA ASP A 26 9.49 9.17 27.77
C ASP A 26 8.17 9.39 28.52
N ARG A 27 8.24 10.02 29.70
CA ARG A 27 7.06 10.26 30.54
C ARG A 27 6.12 11.32 29.95
N TYR A 28 6.67 12.33 29.27
CA TYR A 28 5.87 13.38 28.62
C TYR A 28 5.16 12.87 27.36
N ALA A 29 5.86 12.07 26.53
CA ALA A 29 5.27 11.43 25.35
C ALA A 29 4.04 10.56 25.71
N ASN A 30 4.12 9.81 26.81
CA ASN A 30 3.01 8.96 27.26
C ASN A 30 1.74 9.73 27.69
N ILE A 31 1.89 10.96 28.22
CA ILE A 31 0.77 11.81 28.63
C ILE A 31 0.05 12.38 27.38
N GLU A 32 0.81 12.82 26.38
CA GLU A 32 0.27 13.38 25.14
C GLU A 32 -0.56 12.36 24.36
N VAL A 33 -0.08 11.12 24.25
CA VAL A 33 -0.82 10.02 23.60
C VAL A 33 -2.11 9.72 24.35
N SER A 34 -2.06 9.62 25.68
CA SER A 34 -3.25 9.34 26.50
C SER A 34 -4.32 10.43 26.36
N TYR A 35 -3.89 11.70 26.27
CA TYR A 35 -4.79 12.82 26.03
C TYR A 35 -5.41 12.78 24.62
N LEU A 36 -4.61 12.49 23.59
CA LEU A 36 -5.08 12.35 22.21
C LEU A 36 -6.14 11.25 22.09
N LEU A 37 -5.92 10.11 22.75
CA LEU A 37 -6.89 9.02 22.83
C LEU A 37 -8.21 9.47 23.43
N GLN A 38 -8.19 10.18 24.55
CA GLN A 38 -9.40 10.68 25.20
C GLN A 38 -10.15 11.68 24.29
N ARG A 39 -9.43 12.52 23.56
CA ARG A 39 -10.02 13.46 22.60
C ARG A 39 -10.64 12.76 21.40
N MET A 40 -10.01 11.69 20.92
CA MET A 40 -10.56 10.85 19.85
C MET A 40 -11.83 10.10 20.31
N GLU A 41 -11.86 9.60 21.55
CA GLU A 41 -13.08 8.97 22.10
C GLU A 41 -14.24 9.97 22.26
N ALA A 42 -13.95 11.22 22.64
CA ALA A 42 -14.95 12.27 22.76
C ALA A 42 -15.39 12.86 21.40
N TYR A 43 -14.67 12.54 20.32
CA TYR A 43 -14.96 13.05 18.99
C TYR A 43 -16.25 12.42 18.46
N ARG A 44 -17.23 13.26 18.16
CA ARG A 44 -18.55 12.83 17.65
C ARG A 44 -18.59 12.62 16.13
N GLY A 45 -17.48 12.87 15.43
CA GLY A 45 -17.36 12.63 13.98
C GLY A 45 -16.69 11.29 13.65
N LEU A 46 -16.38 11.09 12.36
CA LEU A 46 -15.66 9.90 11.91
C LEU A 46 -14.15 10.13 12.01
N ALA A 47 -13.46 9.25 12.74
CA ALA A 47 -12.01 9.18 12.74
C ALA A 47 -11.55 7.92 11.99
N ILE A 48 -10.69 8.09 10.99
CA ILE A 48 -10.04 7.03 10.22
C ILE A 48 -8.57 7.03 10.60
N LEU A 49 -8.01 5.85 10.83
CA LEU A 49 -6.61 5.66 11.13
C LEU A 49 -6.01 4.68 10.14
N THR A 50 -4.85 5.02 9.60
CA THR A 50 -4.07 4.15 8.73
C THR A 50 -2.74 3.82 9.40
N THR A 51 -2.30 2.58 9.27
CA THR A 51 -1.03 2.10 9.83
C THR A 51 -0.50 0.97 8.96
N ASN A 52 0.82 0.93 8.78
CA ASN A 52 1.51 -0.20 8.16
C ASN A 52 1.91 -1.27 9.19
N MET A 53 1.88 -0.93 10.48
CA MET A 53 2.38 -1.76 11.59
C MET A 53 1.31 -1.94 12.67
N LYS A 54 0.24 -2.69 12.36
CA LYS A 54 -0.81 -3.00 13.34
C LYS A 54 -0.25 -3.58 14.65
N ASP A 55 0.77 -4.43 14.57
CA ASP A 55 1.37 -5.08 15.75
C ASP A 55 2.23 -4.13 16.60
N ALA A 56 2.58 -2.96 16.05
CA ALA A 56 3.22 -1.90 16.81
C ALA A 56 2.22 -1.11 17.65
N LEU A 57 0.91 -1.17 17.39
CA LEU A 57 -0.10 -0.45 18.16
C LEU A 57 -0.31 -1.04 19.56
N ASP A 58 -0.55 -0.17 20.54
CA ASP A 58 -0.93 -0.58 21.90
C ASP A 58 -2.24 -1.41 21.88
N PRO A 59 -2.27 -2.65 22.40
CA PRO A 59 -3.49 -3.46 22.47
C PRO A 59 -4.64 -2.77 23.20
N ALA A 60 -4.36 -1.92 24.20
CA ALA A 60 -5.38 -1.14 24.90
C ALA A 60 -6.00 -0.07 23.99
N PHE A 61 -5.23 0.47 23.05
CA PHE A 61 -5.75 1.37 22.02
C PHE A 61 -6.63 0.62 21.02
N LEU A 62 -6.16 -0.53 20.51
CA LEU A 62 -6.92 -1.34 19.55
C LEU A 62 -8.31 -1.75 20.08
N ARG A 63 -8.44 -2.00 21.40
CA ARG A 63 -9.74 -2.29 22.04
C ARG A 63 -10.77 -1.16 21.94
N ARG A 64 -10.34 0.08 21.73
CA ARG A 64 -11.20 1.27 21.60
C ARG A 64 -11.59 1.55 20.15
N ILE A 65 -10.94 0.89 19.18
CA ILE A 65 -11.26 1.02 17.77
C ILE A 65 -12.45 0.12 17.44
N ARG A 66 -13.53 0.72 16.94
CA ARG A 66 -14.78 0.01 16.65
C ARG A 66 -14.68 -0.95 15.46
N PHE A 67 -13.92 -0.56 14.44
CA PHE A 67 -13.75 -1.35 13.21
C PHE A 67 -12.27 -1.42 12.85
N VAL A 68 -11.80 -2.64 12.57
CA VAL A 68 -10.46 -2.87 12.05
C VAL A 68 -10.60 -3.51 10.69
N VAL A 69 -10.26 -2.76 9.64
CA VAL A 69 -10.25 -3.25 8.27
C VAL A 69 -8.82 -3.66 7.93
N GLN A 70 -8.63 -4.92 7.55
CA GLN A 70 -7.33 -5.43 7.13
C GLN A 70 -7.22 -5.38 5.61
N PHE A 71 -6.06 -4.91 5.13
CA PHE A 71 -5.71 -4.93 3.71
C PHE A 71 -4.59 -5.97 3.52
N PRO A 72 -4.94 -7.26 3.30
CA PRO A 72 -3.94 -8.28 3.06
C PRO A 72 -3.22 -8.06 1.73
N PHE A 73 -2.13 -8.81 1.54
CA PHE A 73 -1.47 -8.85 0.25
C PHE A 73 -2.43 -9.41 -0.81
N PRO A 74 -2.56 -8.79 -1.99
CA PRO A 74 -3.60 -9.16 -2.94
C PRO A 74 -3.35 -10.55 -3.51
N ASP A 75 -4.38 -11.37 -3.63
CA ASP A 75 -4.33 -12.68 -4.26
C ASP A 75 -4.26 -12.58 -5.81
N PRO A 76 -4.08 -13.69 -6.56
CA PRO A 76 -4.03 -13.63 -8.02
C PRO A 76 -5.29 -13.03 -8.67
N ALA A 77 -6.49 -13.29 -8.15
CA ALA A 77 -7.73 -12.76 -8.70
C ALA A 77 -7.87 -11.25 -8.44
N GLU A 78 -7.46 -10.79 -7.26
CA GLU A 78 -7.39 -9.38 -6.92
C GLU A 78 -6.34 -8.66 -7.78
N ARG A 79 -5.18 -9.27 -8.02
CA ARG A 79 -4.16 -8.72 -8.94
C ARG A 79 -4.66 -8.62 -10.38
N ILE A 80 -5.46 -9.58 -10.87
CA ILE A 80 -6.14 -9.47 -12.17
C ILE A 80 -7.01 -8.21 -12.22
N GLU A 81 -7.81 -7.97 -11.18
CA GLU A 81 -8.68 -6.79 -11.13
C GLU A 81 -7.92 -5.48 -11.03
N ILE A 82 -6.81 -5.44 -10.29
CA ILE A 82 -5.92 -4.28 -10.24
C ILE A 82 -5.35 -4.00 -11.64
N TRP A 83 -4.80 -5.02 -12.31
CA TRP A 83 -4.22 -4.87 -13.65
C TRP A 83 -5.23 -4.40 -14.70
N ARG A 84 -6.48 -4.88 -14.65
CA ARG A 84 -7.56 -4.45 -15.55
C ARG A 84 -7.87 -2.95 -15.45
N ARG A 85 -7.62 -2.34 -14.29
CA ARG A 85 -7.93 -0.92 -14.01
C ARG A 85 -6.70 -0.03 -14.08
N MET A 86 -5.53 -0.59 -14.40
CA MET A 86 -4.27 0.11 -14.24
C MET A 86 -3.99 1.14 -15.32
N PHE A 87 -4.49 0.88 -16.52
CA PHE A 87 -4.36 1.78 -17.64
C PHE A 87 -5.66 2.55 -17.86
N PRO A 88 -5.62 3.89 -17.94
CA PRO A 88 -6.74 4.67 -18.44
C PRO A 88 -7.17 4.21 -19.84
N VAL A 89 -8.45 4.43 -20.18
CA VAL A 89 -9.03 4.01 -21.48
C VAL A 89 -8.28 4.58 -22.69
N GLN A 90 -7.71 5.77 -22.54
CA GLN A 90 -6.94 6.45 -23.58
C GLN A 90 -5.50 5.94 -23.75
N THR A 91 -5.00 5.07 -22.86
CA THR A 91 -3.65 4.55 -22.97
C THR A 91 -3.61 3.51 -24.10
N PRO A 92 -2.78 3.70 -25.14
CA PRO A 92 -2.63 2.70 -26.20
C PRO A 92 -1.97 1.45 -25.62
N VAL A 93 -2.70 0.34 -25.66
CA VAL A 93 -2.24 -0.98 -25.18
C VAL A 93 -2.38 -1.99 -26.31
N ASP A 94 -1.44 -2.93 -26.40
CA ASP A 94 -1.42 -3.96 -27.44
C ASP A 94 -0.93 -5.29 -26.83
N GLY A 95 -1.71 -6.35 -26.98
CA GLY A 95 -1.34 -7.70 -26.57
C GLY A 95 -1.11 -7.90 -25.06
N LEU A 96 -1.81 -7.18 -24.19
CA LEU A 96 -1.68 -7.36 -22.73
C LEU A 96 -2.32 -8.66 -22.25
N ASP A 97 -1.53 -9.50 -21.57
CA ASP A 97 -2.01 -10.70 -20.89
C ASP A 97 -2.10 -10.46 -19.38
N VAL A 98 -3.30 -10.09 -18.92
CA VAL A 98 -3.57 -9.81 -17.50
C VAL A 98 -3.34 -11.04 -16.62
N SER A 99 -3.60 -12.25 -17.14
CA SER A 99 -3.41 -13.49 -16.39
C SER A 99 -1.93 -13.73 -16.10
N LYS A 100 -1.04 -13.42 -17.06
CA LYS A 100 0.41 -13.45 -16.86
C LYS A 100 0.88 -12.35 -15.91
N LEU A 101 0.36 -11.14 -16.05
CA LEU A 101 0.70 -10.01 -15.18
C LEU A 101 0.32 -10.26 -13.71
N ALA A 102 -0.78 -10.96 -13.47
CA ALA A 102 -1.22 -11.31 -12.12
C ALA A 102 -0.35 -12.37 -11.43
N LYS A 103 0.57 -13.03 -12.14
CA LYS A 103 1.55 -13.93 -11.52
C LYS A 103 2.60 -13.17 -10.72
N LEU A 104 2.89 -11.92 -11.06
CA LEU A 104 3.83 -11.06 -10.33
C LEU A 104 3.39 -10.92 -8.87
N HIS A 105 4.19 -11.43 -7.94
CA HIS A 105 3.86 -11.45 -6.52
C HIS A 105 4.26 -10.13 -5.84
N VAL A 106 3.55 -9.06 -6.22
CA VAL A 106 3.79 -7.67 -5.75
C VAL A 106 2.51 -6.99 -5.28
N ALA A 107 2.64 -5.97 -4.42
CA ALA A 107 1.51 -5.20 -3.91
C ALA A 107 0.93 -4.26 -4.98
N GLY A 108 -0.29 -3.75 -4.76
CA GLY A 108 -0.96 -2.83 -5.69
C GLY A 108 -0.16 -1.57 -6.02
N GLY A 109 0.59 -1.03 -5.05
CA GLY A 109 1.48 0.10 -5.27
C GLY A 109 2.60 -0.22 -6.28
N ASN A 110 3.19 -1.41 -6.20
CA ASN A 110 4.20 -1.87 -7.15
C ASN A 110 3.60 -2.14 -8.54
N ILE A 111 2.41 -2.74 -8.60
CA ILE A 111 1.67 -2.90 -9.88
C ILE A 111 1.51 -1.54 -10.58
N ARG A 112 1.16 -0.49 -9.82
CA ARG A 112 1.06 0.88 -10.33
C ARG A 112 2.37 1.38 -10.90
N ASN A 113 3.45 1.19 -10.15
CA ASN A 113 4.77 1.63 -10.58
C ASN A 113 5.23 0.90 -11.85
N ILE A 114 4.97 -0.40 -11.95
CA ILE A 114 5.29 -1.20 -13.15
C ILE A 114 4.48 -0.68 -14.34
N ALA A 115 3.17 -0.50 -14.20
CA ALA A 115 2.30 -0.01 -15.26
C ALA A 115 2.73 1.38 -15.76
N LEU A 116 3.01 2.30 -14.83
CA LEU A 116 3.43 3.67 -15.15
C LEU A 116 4.79 3.69 -15.85
N ASN A 117 5.76 2.93 -15.37
CA ASN A 117 7.08 2.83 -16.00
C ASN A 117 6.98 2.18 -17.39
N ALA A 118 6.17 1.13 -17.55
CA ALA A 118 5.92 0.52 -18.86
C ALA A 118 5.30 1.51 -19.86
N ALA A 119 4.38 2.37 -19.40
CA ALA A 119 3.82 3.44 -20.22
C ALA A 119 4.87 4.46 -20.66
N PHE A 120 5.80 4.85 -19.78
CA PHE A 120 6.90 5.73 -20.16
C PHE A 120 7.86 5.09 -21.17
N LEU A 121 8.20 3.80 -21.00
CA LEU A 121 9.04 3.08 -21.94
C LEU A 121 8.39 2.99 -23.33
N ALA A 122 7.09 2.74 -23.38
CA ALA A 122 6.33 2.66 -24.63
C ALA A 122 6.20 4.04 -25.30
N ALA A 123 5.96 5.09 -24.52
CA ALA A 123 5.90 6.47 -25.01
C ALA A 123 7.23 6.95 -25.59
N ASP A 124 8.36 6.62 -24.95
CA ASP A 124 9.72 6.91 -25.45
C ASP A 124 9.97 6.21 -26.79
N ALA A 125 9.51 4.96 -26.93
CA ALA A 125 9.56 4.21 -28.18
C ALA A 125 8.48 4.58 -29.21
N SER A 126 7.58 5.54 -28.89
CA SER A 126 6.43 5.92 -29.71
C SER A 126 5.55 4.73 -30.14
N GLU A 127 5.37 3.75 -29.26
CA GLU A 127 4.56 2.56 -29.51
C GLU A 127 3.54 2.29 -28.38
N PRO A 128 2.52 1.43 -28.61
CA PRO A 128 1.60 1.01 -27.56
C PRO A 128 2.31 0.23 -26.43
N VAL A 129 1.72 0.26 -25.23
CA VAL A 129 2.19 -0.56 -24.10
C VAL A 129 1.98 -2.04 -24.43
N ARG A 130 3.05 -2.82 -24.27
CA ARG A 130 3.14 -4.24 -24.62
C ARG A 130 3.82 -5.02 -23.51
N MET A 131 3.75 -6.35 -23.56
CA MET A 131 4.35 -7.23 -22.54
C MET A 131 5.87 -7.04 -22.37
N ASN A 132 6.60 -6.67 -23.41
CA ASN A 132 8.04 -6.36 -23.34
C ASN A 132 8.34 -5.14 -22.44
N HIS A 133 7.53 -4.08 -22.53
CA HIS A 133 7.64 -2.89 -21.67
C HIS A 133 7.35 -3.24 -20.22
N LEU A 134 6.30 -4.03 -19.99
CA LEU A 134 5.94 -4.49 -18.66
C LEU A 134 7.00 -5.40 -18.05
N LEU A 135 7.66 -6.25 -18.84
CA LEU A 135 8.74 -7.10 -18.36
C LEU A 135 9.96 -6.28 -17.93
N ARG A 136 10.33 -5.27 -18.74
CA ARG A 136 11.42 -4.33 -18.40
C ARG A 136 11.08 -3.54 -17.15
N ALA A 137 9.87 -2.99 -17.06
CA ALA A 137 9.40 -2.25 -15.91
C ALA A 137 9.34 -3.12 -14.64
N ALA A 138 8.88 -4.36 -14.75
CA ALA A 138 8.84 -5.32 -13.66
C ALA A 138 10.25 -5.64 -13.15
N ARG A 139 11.22 -5.87 -14.04
CA ARG A 139 12.64 -6.07 -13.64
C ARG A 139 13.17 -4.89 -12.84
N THR A 140 12.91 -3.67 -13.29
CA THR A 140 13.33 -2.46 -12.57
C THR A 140 12.63 -2.33 -11.22
N GLU A 141 11.33 -2.60 -11.13
CA GLU A 141 10.59 -2.52 -9.87
C GLU A 141 11.06 -3.59 -8.87
N TYR A 142 11.29 -4.82 -9.34
CA TYR A 142 11.81 -5.92 -8.51
C TYR A 142 13.20 -5.59 -7.95
N ALA A 143 14.07 -5.01 -8.78
CA ALA A 143 15.38 -4.54 -8.31
C ALA A 143 15.27 -3.46 -7.22
N LYS A 144 14.29 -2.55 -7.30
CA LYS A 144 14.07 -1.51 -6.28
C LYS A 144 13.61 -2.07 -4.93
N ILE A 145 12.85 -3.17 -4.95
CA ILE A 145 12.36 -3.82 -3.74
C ILE A 145 13.27 -4.98 -3.29
N GLU A 146 14.49 -5.05 -3.82
CA GLU A 146 15.50 -6.07 -3.51
C GLU A 146 14.99 -7.52 -3.70
N LYS A 147 14.13 -7.73 -4.68
CA LYS A 147 13.62 -9.06 -5.09
C LYS A 147 14.11 -9.42 -6.48
N SER A 148 14.16 -10.72 -6.75
CA SER A 148 14.40 -11.26 -8.08
C SER A 148 13.10 -11.79 -8.67
N LEU A 149 12.88 -11.53 -9.97
CA LEU A 149 11.81 -12.20 -10.71
C LEU A 149 12.12 -13.69 -10.82
N THR A 150 11.11 -14.52 -10.61
CA THR A 150 11.24 -15.97 -10.70
C THR A 150 10.69 -16.50 -12.01
N ASP A 151 11.16 -17.67 -12.44
CA ASP A 151 10.64 -18.34 -13.64
C ASP A 151 9.14 -18.68 -13.51
N ALA A 152 8.63 -18.89 -12.28
CA ALA A 152 7.21 -19.06 -12.03
C ALA A 152 6.37 -17.82 -12.41
N GLU A 153 6.97 -16.63 -12.32
CA GLU A 153 6.30 -15.36 -12.61
C GLU A 153 6.38 -14.96 -14.08
N ILE A 154 7.53 -15.22 -14.73
CA ILE A 154 7.82 -14.71 -16.08
C ILE A 154 8.17 -15.78 -17.13
N GLY A 155 8.20 -17.06 -16.76
CA GLY A 155 8.66 -18.14 -17.64
C GLY A 155 7.84 -18.31 -18.92
N ASP A 156 6.56 -17.93 -18.91
CA ASP A 156 5.67 -17.97 -20.07
C ASP A 156 5.50 -16.63 -20.77
N TRP A 157 6.35 -15.64 -20.49
CA TRP A 157 6.33 -14.33 -21.15
C TRP A 157 7.15 -14.28 -22.46
N GLN A 158 7.85 -15.38 -22.79
CA GLN A 158 8.59 -15.53 -24.05
C GLN A 158 7.66 -15.68 -25.26
#